data_AF-A0A2P5HEA5-F1
#
_entry.id   AF-A0A2P5HEA5-F1
#
_cell.length_a   1.000
_cell.length_b   1.000
_cell.length_c   1.000
_cell.angle_alpha   90.00
_cell.angle_beta   90.00
_cell.angle_gamma   90.00
#
_symmetry.space_group_name_H-M   'P 1'
#
loop_
_entity.id
_entity.type
_entity.pdbx_description
1 polymer ?
#
loop_
_entity_poly.entity_id
_entity_poly.type
_entity_poly.pdbx_seq_one_letter_code
_entity_poly.pdbx_strand_id
1 'polypeptide(L)'
;MAANTEWGNGSANHADIELSNSRGDDDGAEEGAHLLPRHEPDLEEPLSRRGDTSQRPSRKTAWLSGPQTLRKQTIQPIFSELQSSPTRVLSRMCPTSRSRRRMQAAFLALWLLLFTVPLLWSSMPTTDGHGQDVVNLDCIDTLFKWKNECGLDGIDCRPFSNKTLAFRCPVGCKDVKILNPRLVGATDVIFRPLVVGGPEYRGDSFICASAIHAGIISDGSGGCGRLDRIGRQEGFPSSQGHGIESVGFDSYFPMAFTLSKDPGVRCGPGEFRGFLFFVSLLFTSLFCVFTISERYFFVIFTAIFLHVGLVSDPPGASVYNTSTLPDHLAKLVARFLPAMFCAAVIYKFVVARTLSNIQAPIEKTILWLGGFWFGALSNLTFEWIPITRLTSHDLEQQSGAKLALAFIIIAISCIVVQQAYSLWLEGRLMRYLALYALFIGGILFCLMIPGVEFRLHHYVLALLLLPGTSIQTRPSLLYQGILLGLFVNGVARWGFASWKHQIHFAQTVLLTL
;
A
#
# COMPACT_ATOMS: atom_id res chain seq x y z
N MET A 1 -5.99 2.55 70.84
CA MET A 1 -4.58 2.11 70.85
C MET A 1 -3.96 2.66 69.57
N ALA A 2 -3.54 3.92 69.57
CA ALA A 2 -2.16 4.39 69.85
C ALA A 2 -1.19 4.03 68.69
N ALA A 3 -0.35 4.89 68.13
CA ALA A 3 -0.18 6.35 68.21
C ALA A 3 0.78 6.82 67.09
N ASN A 4 0.60 8.09 66.68
CA ASN A 4 1.50 9.09 66.08
C ASN A 4 3.01 8.80 65.91
N THR A 5 3.58 9.38 64.83
CA THR A 5 4.51 10.52 64.97
C THR A 5 4.57 11.40 63.71
N GLU A 6 4.50 12.72 63.94
CA GLU A 6 4.62 13.87 63.04
C GLU A 6 6.09 14.25 62.71
N TRP A 7 6.25 15.48 62.19
CA TRP A 7 7.39 16.42 62.12
C TRP A 7 7.84 16.66 60.66
N GLY A 8 7.80 17.87 60.08
CA GLY A 8 7.50 19.20 60.61
C GLY A 8 7.62 20.27 59.52
N ASN A 9 6.95 21.39 59.79
CA ASN A 9 6.69 22.60 58.98
C ASN A 9 7.88 23.59 58.91
N GLY A 10 7.80 24.53 57.96
CA GLY A 10 8.40 25.87 58.01
C GLY A 10 8.46 26.51 56.61
N SER A 11 7.56 27.40 56.14
CA SER A 11 7.13 28.73 56.62
C SER A 11 8.32 29.71 56.76
N ALA A 12 8.35 30.95 56.27
CA ALA A 12 7.50 31.80 55.44
C ALA A 12 8.24 33.15 55.21
N ASN A 13 7.57 34.08 54.50
CA ASN A 13 7.65 35.56 54.62
C ASN A 13 8.78 36.28 53.86
N HIS A 14 8.64 37.52 53.38
CA HIS A 14 7.57 38.46 52.99
C HIS A 14 8.36 39.75 52.68
N ALA A 15 8.07 40.52 51.62
CA ALA A 15 8.08 41.99 51.58
C ALA A 15 8.21 42.55 50.14
N ASP A 16 7.29 43.46 49.83
CA ASP A 16 7.28 44.39 48.72
C ASP A 16 8.30 45.54 48.91
N ILE A 17 8.63 46.27 47.82
CA ILE A 17 8.62 47.76 47.69
C ILE A 17 9.57 48.27 46.57
N GLU A 18 8.94 48.99 45.63
CA GLU A 18 9.29 50.20 44.85
C GLU A 18 10.60 50.46 44.07
N LEU A 19 10.36 51.17 42.95
CA LEU A 19 11.24 51.84 42.00
C LEU A 19 12.33 52.76 42.62
N SER A 20 13.53 52.79 42.01
CA SER A 20 14.00 53.98 41.26
C SER A 20 15.40 53.84 40.64
N ASN A 21 15.46 54.35 39.42
CA ASN A 21 16.54 54.68 38.49
C ASN A 21 17.93 55.05 39.08
N SER A 22 19.04 54.48 38.56
CA SER A 22 20.16 55.21 37.92
C SER A 22 21.37 54.34 37.50
N ARG A 23 21.70 54.45 36.19
CA ARG A 23 22.98 54.33 35.45
C ARG A 23 24.21 53.59 36.05
N GLY A 24 24.77 52.72 35.21
CA GLY A 24 26.21 52.38 35.15
C GLY A 24 26.48 51.13 34.32
N ASP A 25 27.19 51.28 33.20
CA ASP A 25 27.65 50.27 32.24
C ASP A 25 28.32 49.03 32.89
N ASP A 26 28.14 47.83 32.32
CA ASP A 26 29.13 47.18 31.42
C ASP A 26 28.68 45.77 30.99
N ASP A 27 29.05 45.39 29.75
CA ASP A 27 29.10 44.04 29.14
C ASP A 27 27.84 43.12 29.19
N GLY A 28 27.22 42.66 28.10
CA GLY A 28 27.71 42.40 26.74
C GLY A 28 27.31 40.97 26.34
N ALA A 29 26.58 40.84 25.21
CA ALA A 29 26.25 39.61 24.45
C ALA A 29 24.93 38.86 24.76
N GLU A 30 23.80 39.44 24.33
CA GLU A 30 22.77 38.68 23.60
C GLU A 30 23.06 38.83 22.09
N GLU A 31 23.31 37.71 21.39
CA GLU A 31 23.32 37.69 19.93
C GLU A 31 22.13 36.88 19.42
N GLY A 32 21.15 37.61 18.89
CA GLY A 32 20.11 37.09 18.04
C GLY A 32 20.70 36.50 16.77
N ALA A 33 20.17 35.33 16.37
CA ALA A 33 20.55 34.64 15.15
C ALA A 33 20.20 35.50 13.91
N HIS A 34 21.19 36.22 13.40
CA HIS A 34 21.17 36.84 12.09
C HIS A 34 21.20 35.76 11.00
N LEU A 35 20.17 35.77 10.14
CA LEU A 35 20.11 35.00 8.91
C LEU A 35 21.16 35.52 7.91
N LEU A 36 22.24 34.76 7.73
CA LEU A 36 23.21 35.02 6.66
C LEU A 36 22.64 34.64 5.28
N PRO A 37 22.95 35.39 4.22
CA PRO A 37 22.61 35.05 2.84
C PRO A 37 23.28 33.74 2.42
N ARG A 38 22.50 32.83 1.83
CA ARG A 38 22.96 31.58 1.26
C ARG A 38 23.72 31.88 -0.04
N HIS A 39 25.06 31.84 0.02
CA HIS A 39 25.90 31.78 -1.17
C HIS A 39 25.71 30.38 -1.79
N GLU A 40 25.21 30.31 -3.02
CA GLU A 40 25.28 29.09 -3.83
C GLU A 40 26.73 28.91 -4.26
N PRO A 41 27.43 27.82 -3.88
CA PRO A 41 28.69 27.50 -4.50
C PRO A 41 28.39 26.87 -5.86
N ASP A 42 28.69 27.60 -6.93
CA ASP A 42 28.94 27.02 -8.24
C ASP A 42 30.07 26.00 -8.10
N LEU A 43 29.71 24.72 -8.13
CA LEU A 43 30.67 23.62 -8.19
C LEU A 43 31.19 23.51 -9.63
N GLU A 44 32.15 24.35 -9.99
CA GLU A 44 33.07 24.04 -11.07
C GLU A 44 33.93 22.85 -10.62
N GLU A 45 33.93 21.76 -11.40
CA GLU A 45 34.84 20.63 -11.20
C GLU A 45 36.30 21.13 -11.31
N PRO A 46 37.14 20.98 -10.27
CA PRO A 46 38.56 21.26 -10.42
C PRO A 46 39.18 20.14 -11.26
N LEU A 47 39.77 20.53 -12.40
CA LEU A 47 40.68 19.70 -13.18
C LEU A 47 41.85 19.24 -12.30
N SER A 48 41.67 18.11 -11.63
CA SER A 48 42.74 17.45 -10.90
C SER A 48 43.79 16.95 -11.89
N ARG A 49 44.96 17.61 -11.91
CA ARG A 49 46.21 17.03 -12.40
C ARG A 49 46.48 15.74 -11.61
N ARG A 50 46.09 14.61 -12.20
CA ARG A 50 46.44 13.29 -11.69
C ARG A 50 47.77 12.89 -12.31
N GLY A 51 48.77 12.67 -11.45
CA GLY A 51 50.05 12.07 -11.83
C GLY A 51 49.80 10.77 -12.59
N ASP A 52 50.51 10.65 -13.71
CA ASP A 52 50.40 9.57 -14.66
C ASP A 52 51.07 8.30 -14.12
N THR A 53 50.25 7.40 -13.58
CA THR A 53 50.55 5.97 -13.57
C THR A 53 49.38 5.25 -14.24
N SER A 54 49.35 5.38 -15.57
CA SER A 54 48.46 4.67 -16.48
C SER A 54 48.72 3.15 -16.45
N GLN A 55 48.03 2.44 -15.57
CA GLN A 55 47.63 1.07 -15.89
C GLN A 55 46.42 1.17 -16.82
N ARG A 56 46.64 1.06 -18.13
CA ARG A 56 45.58 0.97 -19.13
C ARG A 56 44.62 -0.17 -18.75
N PRO A 57 43.34 0.09 -18.43
CA PRO A 57 42.38 -0.99 -18.25
C PRO A 57 42.30 -1.76 -19.57
N SER A 58 42.25 -3.08 -19.50
CA SER A 58 42.13 -3.94 -20.68
C SER A 58 40.96 -3.45 -21.56
N ARG A 59 41.09 -3.59 -22.88
CA ARG A 59 40.09 -3.12 -23.88
C ARG A 59 38.67 -3.65 -23.60
N LYS A 60 38.54 -4.76 -22.87
CA LYS A 60 37.25 -5.35 -22.43
C LYS A 60 36.62 -4.59 -21.24
N THR A 61 37.42 -4.18 -20.25
CA THR A 61 36.95 -3.37 -19.11
C THR A 61 36.61 -1.93 -19.52
N ALA A 62 37.26 -1.42 -20.57
CA ALA A 62 36.93 -0.12 -21.15
C ALA A 62 35.52 -0.12 -21.79
N TRP A 63 35.10 -1.21 -22.44
CA TRP A 63 33.77 -1.32 -23.04
C TRP A 63 32.65 -1.32 -22.00
N LEU A 64 32.79 -2.06 -20.90
CA LEU A 64 31.78 -2.10 -19.84
C LEU A 64 31.59 -0.74 -19.12
N SER A 65 32.56 0.16 -19.23
CA SER A 65 32.51 1.50 -18.65
C SER A 65 31.67 2.49 -19.45
N GLY A 66 31.23 2.11 -20.66
CA GLY A 66 30.35 2.91 -21.52
C GLY A 66 30.90 3.09 -22.94
N PRO A 67 30.12 3.73 -23.83
CA PRO A 67 30.59 4.13 -25.15
C PRO A 67 31.64 5.26 -25.06
N GLN A 68 32.37 5.49 -26.16
CA GLN A 68 33.39 6.55 -26.24
C GLN A 68 32.83 7.96 -26.00
N THR A 69 31.56 8.20 -26.35
CA THR A 69 30.85 9.45 -26.05
C THR A 69 29.64 9.16 -25.19
N LEU A 70 29.66 9.65 -23.95
CA LEU A 70 28.56 9.51 -23.00
C LEU A 70 27.36 10.32 -23.50
N ARG A 71 26.20 9.69 -23.63
CA ARG A 71 24.97 10.36 -24.08
C ARG A 71 23.96 10.36 -22.94
N LYS A 72 23.83 11.51 -22.28
CA LYS A 72 22.76 11.75 -21.30
C LYS A 72 21.41 11.63 -22.00
N GLN A 73 20.56 10.75 -21.52
CA GLN A 73 19.22 10.59 -22.10
C GLN A 73 18.33 11.74 -21.65
N THR A 74 17.57 12.30 -22.59
CA THR A 74 16.59 13.36 -22.32
C THR A 74 15.35 13.14 -23.18
N ILE A 75 14.17 13.36 -22.62
CA ILE A 75 12.92 13.20 -23.36
C ILE A 75 12.64 14.47 -24.16
N GLN A 76 12.66 14.35 -25.49
CA GLN A 76 12.16 15.39 -26.39
C GLN A 76 10.64 15.26 -26.52
N PRO A 77 9.85 16.32 -26.31
CA PRO A 77 8.40 16.26 -26.31
C PRO A 77 7.84 15.83 -27.68
N ILE A 78 6.91 14.88 -27.68
CA ILE A 78 6.06 14.58 -28.83
C ILE A 78 4.99 15.67 -28.88
N PHE A 79 4.90 16.39 -30.01
CA PHE A 79 4.03 17.55 -30.19
C PHE A 79 4.28 18.67 -29.15
N SER A 80 5.41 19.37 -29.31
CA SER A 80 5.86 20.46 -28.42
C SER A 80 4.80 21.54 -28.16
N GLU A 81 3.97 21.87 -29.16
CA GLU A 81 2.87 22.83 -29.01
C GLU A 81 1.82 22.37 -28.00
N LEU A 82 1.42 21.09 -28.06
CA LEU A 82 0.44 20.54 -27.12
C LEU A 82 1.03 20.42 -25.71
N GLN A 83 2.30 19.99 -25.61
CA GLN A 83 3.01 19.84 -24.34
C GLN A 83 3.22 21.16 -23.61
N SER A 84 3.37 22.28 -24.34
CA SER A 84 3.52 23.62 -23.76
C SER A 84 2.18 24.33 -23.50
N SER A 85 1.05 23.76 -23.89
CA SER A 85 -0.28 24.35 -23.65
C SER A 85 -0.59 24.53 -22.15
N PRO A 86 -0.39 23.51 -21.27
CA PRO A 86 -0.68 23.66 -19.85
C PRO A 86 0.12 24.76 -19.16
N THR A 87 1.40 24.89 -19.51
CA THR A 87 2.28 25.94 -18.95
C THR A 87 1.87 27.32 -19.44
N ARG A 88 1.47 27.45 -20.72
CA ARG A 88 0.91 28.69 -21.28
C ARG A 88 -0.38 29.09 -20.57
N VAL A 89 -1.35 28.18 -20.42
CA VAL A 89 -2.61 28.45 -19.71
C VAL A 89 -2.35 28.88 -18.27
N LEU A 90 -1.48 28.17 -17.55
CA LEU A 90 -1.13 28.50 -16.17
C LEU A 90 -0.47 29.88 -16.05
N SER A 91 0.44 30.23 -16.97
CA SER A 91 1.10 31.54 -16.97
C SER A 91 0.14 32.69 -17.24
N ARG A 92 -0.91 32.48 -18.06
CA ARG A 92 -1.96 33.46 -18.34
C ARG A 92 -2.90 33.66 -17.16
N MET A 93 -3.36 32.57 -16.54
CA MET A 93 -4.28 32.63 -15.38
C MET A 93 -3.59 33.07 -14.09
N CYS A 94 -2.33 32.65 -13.88
CA CYS A 94 -1.57 32.89 -12.66
C CYS A 94 -0.14 33.33 -12.99
N PRO A 95 0.07 34.62 -13.36
CA PRO A 95 1.37 35.10 -13.79
C PRO A 95 2.41 35.08 -12.66
N THR A 96 2.01 35.45 -11.44
CA THR A 96 2.93 35.58 -10.29
C THR A 96 3.17 34.26 -9.56
N SER A 97 4.37 34.09 -8.98
CA SER A 97 4.69 32.92 -8.15
C SER A 97 3.74 32.78 -6.93
N ARG A 98 3.29 33.91 -6.36
CA ARG A 98 2.32 33.93 -5.25
C ARG A 98 0.94 33.46 -5.68
N SER A 99 0.43 33.93 -6.83
CA SER A 99 -0.87 33.50 -7.34
C SER A 99 -0.88 32.01 -7.69
N ARG A 100 0.22 31.47 -8.26
CA ARG A 100 0.38 30.03 -8.50
C ARG A 100 0.32 29.20 -7.21
N ARG A 101 1.05 29.60 -6.16
CA ARG A 101 1.00 28.91 -4.86
C ARG A 101 -0.39 28.96 -4.23
N ARG A 102 -1.08 30.10 -4.29
CA ARG A 102 -2.46 30.22 -3.77
C ARG A 102 -3.43 29.32 -4.54
N MET A 103 -3.34 29.31 -5.87
CA MET A 103 -4.16 28.43 -6.71
C MET A 103 -3.90 26.95 -6.42
N GLN A 104 -2.63 26.55 -6.28
CA GLN A 104 -2.27 25.18 -5.89
C GLN A 104 -2.80 24.83 -4.49
N ALA A 105 -2.68 25.74 -3.51
CA ALA A 105 -3.23 25.51 -2.17
C ALA A 105 -4.76 25.37 -2.19
N ALA A 106 -5.47 26.24 -2.92
CA ALA A 106 -6.92 26.15 -3.09
C ALA A 106 -7.34 24.85 -3.78
N PHE A 107 -6.60 24.42 -4.81
CA PHE A 107 -6.82 23.16 -5.51
C PHE A 107 -6.63 21.94 -4.59
N LEU A 108 -5.58 21.93 -3.77
CA LEU A 108 -5.35 20.87 -2.79
C LEU A 108 -6.37 20.87 -1.65
N ALA A 109 -6.83 22.04 -1.20
CA ALA A 109 -7.90 22.14 -0.21
C ALA A 109 -9.23 21.62 -0.76
N LEU A 110 -9.55 21.94 -2.03
CA LEU A 110 -10.73 21.40 -2.71
C LEU A 110 -10.64 19.88 -2.86
N TRP A 111 -9.48 19.36 -3.26
CA TRP A 111 -9.25 17.92 -3.33
C TRP A 111 -9.48 17.27 -1.96
N LEU A 112 -8.87 17.83 -0.90
CA LEU A 112 -9.00 17.30 0.45
C LEU A 112 -10.47 17.24 0.87
N LEU A 113 -11.24 18.32 0.63
CA LEU A 113 -12.67 18.37 0.94
C LEU A 113 -13.47 17.32 0.17
N LEU A 114 -13.26 17.21 -1.15
CA LEU A 114 -13.95 16.23 -2.00
C LEU A 114 -13.53 14.77 -1.72
N PHE A 115 -12.36 14.57 -1.12
CA PHE A 115 -11.90 13.27 -0.68
C PHE A 115 -12.42 12.91 0.72
N THR A 116 -12.32 13.82 1.69
CA THR A 116 -12.64 13.52 3.09
C THR A 116 -14.14 13.49 3.37
N VAL A 117 -14.95 14.35 2.74
CA VAL A 117 -16.39 14.41 3.02
C VAL A 117 -17.10 13.10 2.64
N PRO A 118 -16.95 12.55 1.42
CA PRO A 118 -17.56 11.27 1.08
C PRO A 118 -16.96 10.09 1.86
N LEU A 119 -15.65 10.13 2.15
CA LEU A 119 -14.99 9.10 2.96
C LEU A 119 -15.59 9.03 4.37
N LEU A 120 -15.72 10.18 5.04
CA LEU A 120 -16.32 10.28 6.37
C LEU A 120 -17.77 9.80 6.34
N TRP A 121 -18.54 10.25 5.35
CA TRP A 121 -19.95 9.86 5.21
C TRP A 121 -20.10 8.35 5.01
N SER A 122 -19.23 7.73 4.20
CA SER A 122 -19.24 6.28 3.95
C SER A 122 -18.85 5.43 5.17
N SER A 123 -18.14 6.03 6.13
CA SER A 123 -17.56 5.36 7.30
C SER A 123 -18.37 5.53 8.58
N MET A 124 -19.51 6.22 8.51
CA MET A 124 -20.39 6.42 9.66
C MET A 124 -21.03 5.10 10.09
N PRO A 125 -21.13 4.85 11.41
CA PRO A 125 -21.86 3.70 11.92
C PRO A 125 -23.30 3.73 11.43
N THR A 126 -23.80 2.57 11.02
CA THR A 126 -25.20 2.38 10.64
C THR A 126 -25.86 1.47 11.67
N THR A 127 -27.06 1.82 12.11
CA THR A 127 -27.86 1.00 13.00
C THR A 127 -28.98 0.30 12.23
N ASP A 128 -29.40 -0.86 12.73
CA ASP A 128 -30.59 -1.56 12.23
C ASP A 128 -31.88 -0.97 12.83
N GLY A 129 -33.03 -1.49 12.39
CA GLY A 129 -34.36 -1.07 12.87
C GLY A 129 -34.61 -1.29 14.36
N HIS A 130 -33.74 -2.04 15.06
CA HIS A 130 -33.79 -2.29 16.49
C HIS A 130 -32.77 -1.46 17.29
N GLY A 131 -32.01 -0.57 16.61
CA GLY A 131 -30.98 0.25 17.23
C GLY A 131 -29.69 -0.50 17.54
N GLN A 132 -29.47 -1.69 16.97
CA GLN A 132 -28.20 -2.41 17.06
C GLN A 132 -27.28 -2.01 15.90
N ASP A 133 -25.97 -1.96 16.16
CA ASP A 133 -24.99 -1.58 15.15
C ASP A 133 -24.87 -2.65 14.05
N VAL A 134 -24.82 -2.19 12.80
CA VAL A 134 -24.52 -3.01 11.63
C VAL A 134 -23.01 -3.13 11.50
N VAL A 135 -22.54 -4.37 11.47
CA VAL A 135 -21.12 -4.66 11.52
C VAL A 135 -20.53 -4.77 10.12
N ASN A 136 -19.41 -4.09 9.86
CA ASN A 136 -18.69 -4.21 8.59
C ASN A 136 -17.87 -5.50 8.58
N LEU A 137 -18.05 -6.32 7.55
CA LEU A 137 -17.32 -7.57 7.35
C LEU A 137 -16.30 -7.44 6.22
N ASP A 138 -15.18 -8.15 6.36
CA ASP A 138 -14.28 -8.45 5.25
C ASP A 138 -14.79 -9.66 4.45
N CYS A 139 -14.40 -9.79 3.19
CA CYS A 139 -14.86 -10.91 2.35
C CYS A 139 -14.45 -12.30 2.87
N ILE A 140 -13.44 -12.37 3.74
CA ILE A 140 -12.95 -13.61 4.37
C ILE A 140 -13.52 -13.85 5.77
N ASP A 141 -14.42 -12.98 6.26
CA ASP A 141 -14.96 -13.14 7.60
C ASP A 141 -15.84 -14.38 7.71
N THR A 142 -15.54 -15.14 8.75
CA THR A 142 -16.22 -16.37 9.17
C THR A 142 -16.64 -16.24 10.63
N LEU A 143 -17.61 -17.04 11.06
CA LEU A 143 -17.98 -17.16 12.48
C LEU A 143 -17.06 -18.14 13.22
N PHE A 144 -16.62 -19.20 12.52
CA PHE A 144 -15.70 -20.20 13.01
C PHE A 144 -14.33 -19.99 12.34
N LYS A 145 -13.44 -19.30 13.07
CA LYS A 145 -12.12 -18.85 12.62
C LYS A 145 -11.18 -20.02 12.30
N TRP A 146 -10.13 -19.71 11.53
CA TRP A 146 -9.20 -20.70 10.99
C TRP A 146 -8.19 -21.16 12.05
N LYS A 147 -7.66 -22.39 11.90
CA LYS A 147 -6.72 -23.01 12.85
C LYS A 147 -7.27 -22.98 14.28
N ASN A 148 -6.46 -22.52 15.24
CA ASN A 148 -6.78 -22.49 16.66
C ASN A 148 -7.29 -21.12 17.10
N GLU A 149 -7.73 -20.26 16.17
CA GLU A 149 -8.24 -18.92 16.49
C GLU A 149 -9.57 -18.95 17.27
N CYS A 150 -10.29 -20.09 17.25
CA CYS A 150 -11.44 -20.30 18.12
C CYS A 150 -11.09 -20.89 19.49
N GLY A 151 -9.79 -21.08 19.81
CA GLY A 151 -9.36 -21.68 21.06
C GLY A 151 -9.71 -23.16 21.19
N LEU A 152 -9.45 -23.71 22.38
CA LEU A 152 -9.83 -25.09 22.73
C LEU A 152 -11.36 -25.24 22.69
N ASP A 153 -11.84 -26.32 22.08
CA ASP A 153 -13.27 -26.62 21.90
C ASP A 153 -14.11 -25.50 21.24
N GLY A 154 -13.45 -24.59 20.52
CA GLY A 154 -14.11 -23.47 19.86
C GLY A 154 -14.64 -22.39 20.81
N ILE A 155 -14.13 -22.36 22.06
CA ILE A 155 -14.62 -21.52 23.14
C ILE A 155 -14.64 -20.02 22.83
N ASP A 156 -13.71 -19.55 21.99
CA ASP A 156 -13.54 -18.14 21.63
C ASP A 156 -14.46 -17.70 20.48
N CYS A 157 -15.07 -18.66 19.77
CA CYS A 157 -16.02 -18.40 18.68
C CYS A 157 -17.50 -18.38 19.13
N ARG A 158 -17.74 -18.52 20.44
CA ARG A 158 -19.07 -18.43 21.04
C ARG A 158 -19.74 -17.06 20.80
N PRO A 159 -21.08 -16.99 20.86
CA PRO A 159 -22.03 -18.09 21.05
C PRO A 159 -22.29 -18.89 19.77
N PHE A 160 -22.62 -20.17 19.90
CA PHE A 160 -22.88 -21.06 18.75
C PHE A 160 -24.28 -20.90 18.15
N SER A 161 -25.26 -20.46 18.93
CA SER A 161 -26.67 -20.31 18.54
C SER A 161 -27.29 -19.06 19.17
N ASN A 162 -28.52 -18.73 18.77
CA ASN A 162 -29.38 -17.70 19.39
C ASN A 162 -28.74 -16.31 19.43
N LYS A 163 -27.87 -16.01 18.46
CA LYS A 163 -27.30 -14.68 18.27
C LYS A 163 -27.49 -14.27 16.82
N THR A 164 -28.07 -13.10 16.66
CA THR A 164 -28.29 -12.47 15.37
C THR A 164 -27.22 -11.39 15.16
N LEU A 165 -26.87 -11.12 13.92
CA LEU A 165 -25.87 -10.13 13.53
C LEU A 165 -26.34 -9.43 12.27
N ALA A 166 -26.56 -8.11 12.34
CA ALA A 166 -26.69 -7.29 11.15
C ALA A 166 -25.29 -7.03 10.58
N PHE A 167 -25.10 -7.28 9.29
CA PHE A 167 -23.79 -7.15 8.66
C PHE A 167 -23.83 -6.33 7.38
N ARG A 168 -22.68 -5.78 6.99
CA ARG A 168 -22.43 -5.13 5.71
C ARG A 168 -21.20 -5.75 5.04
N CYS A 169 -21.36 -6.13 3.78
CA CYS A 169 -20.31 -6.71 2.95
C CYS A 169 -19.87 -5.74 1.84
N PRO A 170 -18.57 -5.69 1.52
CA PRO A 170 -18.07 -4.94 0.38
C PRO A 170 -18.37 -5.64 -0.96
N VAL A 171 -18.12 -4.94 -2.06
CA VAL A 171 -18.17 -5.50 -3.43
C VAL A 171 -17.06 -6.52 -3.69
N GLY A 172 -17.28 -7.38 -4.69
CA GLY A 172 -16.27 -8.28 -5.24
C GLY A 172 -15.91 -9.48 -4.35
N CYS A 173 -16.71 -9.77 -3.32
CA CYS A 173 -16.44 -10.91 -2.43
C CYS A 173 -16.61 -12.28 -3.11
N LYS A 174 -17.22 -12.34 -4.30
CA LYS A 174 -17.30 -13.57 -5.10
C LYS A 174 -15.94 -14.01 -5.65
N ASP A 175 -15.03 -13.08 -5.91
CA ASP A 175 -13.71 -13.40 -6.48
C ASP A 175 -12.65 -13.72 -5.42
N VAL A 176 -12.97 -13.52 -4.13
CA VAL A 176 -12.09 -13.82 -3.01
C VAL A 176 -12.04 -15.33 -2.77
N LYS A 177 -10.86 -15.90 -2.99
CA LYS A 177 -10.63 -17.35 -3.01
C LYS A 177 -9.73 -17.81 -1.87
N ILE A 178 -9.94 -19.03 -1.41
CA ILE A 178 -8.96 -19.68 -0.52
C ILE A 178 -7.72 -20.03 -1.35
N LEU A 179 -6.55 -19.55 -0.91
CA LEU A 179 -5.26 -19.81 -1.56
C LEU A 179 -4.44 -20.93 -0.89
N ASN A 180 -4.93 -21.48 0.21
CA ASN A 180 -4.36 -22.66 0.86
C ASN A 180 -5.40 -23.79 0.80
N PRO A 181 -5.00 -25.03 0.52
CA PRO A 181 -5.92 -26.16 0.55
C PRO A 181 -6.68 -26.21 1.88
N ARG A 182 -8.00 -26.32 1.80
CA ARG A 182 -8.85 -26.51 2.97
C ARG A 182 -9.69 -27.78 2.81
N LEU A 183 -9.52 -28.69 3.76
CA LEU A 183 -10.33 -29.91 3.82
C LEU A 183 -11.76 -29.59 4.27
N VAL A 184 -12.72 -30.05 3.48
CA VAL A 184 -14.15 -30.07 3.79
C VAL A 184 -14.61 -31.52 3.62
N GLY A 185 -14.63 -32.27 4.72
CA GLY A 185 -14.82 -33.73 4.64
C GLY A 185 -13.67 -34.37 3.86
N ALA A 186 -13.99 -35.09 2.79
CA ALA A 186 -13.02 -35.73 1.90
C ALA A 186 -12.55 -34.83 0.74
N THR A 187 -13.05 -33.60 0.64
CA THR A 187 -12.79 -32.71 -0.51
C THR A 187 -11.79 -31.62 -0.15
N ASP A 188 -10.77 -31.45 -0.99
CA ASP A 188 -9.85 -30.30 -0.93
C ASP A 188 -10.45 -29.10 -1.65
N VAL A 189 -10.69 -28.02 -0.89
CA VAL A 189 -11.23 -26.75 -1.40
C VAL A 189 -10.10 -25.75 -1.54
N ILE A 190 -9.81 -25.34 -2.78
CA ILE A 190 -8.80 -24.33 -3.12
C ILE A 190 -9.22 -23.56 -4.38
N PHE A 191 -8.74 -22.32 -4.54
CA PHE A 191 -9.00 -21.43 -5.69
C PHE A 191 -10.48 -21.12 -5.97
N ARG A 192 -11.34 -21.27 -4.96
CA ARG A 192 -12.76 -20.89 -4.96
C ARG A 192 -13.15 -20.21 -3.65
N PRO A 193 -14.25 -19.43 -3.60
CA PRO A 193 -14.82 -18.95 -2.36
C PRO A 193 -15.22 -20.11 -1.45
N LEU A 194 -15.06 -19.91 -0.15
CA LEU A 194 -15.35 -20.93 0.85
C LEU A 194 -16.81 -20.84 1.27
N VAL A 195 -17.66 -21.59 0.59
CA VAL A 195 -19.09 -21.69 0.92
C VAL A 195 -19.40 -23.17 1.11
N VAL A 196 -19.78 -23.56 2.32
CA VAL A 196 -20.15 -24.93 2.67
C VAL A 196 -21.62 -24.96 3.08
N GLY A 197 -22.43 -25.70 2.33
CA GLY A 197 -23.88 -25.76 2.53
C GLY A 197 -24.71 -24.77 1.71
N GLY A 198 -25.99 -24.71 2.03
CA GLY A 198 -27.03 -23.94 1.34
C GLY A 198 -28.38 -24.66 1.41
N PRO A 199 -29.44 -24.11 2.05
CA PRO A 199 -29.59 -22.74 2.54
C PRO A 199 -28.97 -22.45 3.92
N GLU A 200 -28.60 -23.50 4.66
CA GLU A 200 -27.88 -23.39 5.92
C GLU A 200 -26.37 -23.52 5.66
N TYR A 201 -25.60 -22.57 6.18
CA TYR A 201 -24.16 -22.49 5.93
C TYR A 201 -23.38 -22.90 7.15
N ARG A 202 -22.30 -23.66 6.91
CA ARG A 202 -21.36 -24.04 7.97
C ARG A 202 -20.63 -22.81 8.49
N GLY A 203 -20.40 -22.72 9.80
CA GLY A 203 -19.90 -21.52 10.48
C GLY A 203 -18.53 -21.03 10.01
N ASP A 204 -17.78 -21.88 9.30
CA ASP A 204 -16.49 -21.57 8.71
C ASP A 204 -16.57 -21.11 7.24
N SER A 205 -17.77 -20.91 6.70
CA SER A 205 -18.01 -20.31 5.38
C SER A 205 -17.80 -18.79 5.41
N PHE A 206 -17.31 -18.22 4.31
CA PHE A 206 -17.21 -16.78 4.13
C PHE A 206 -18.60 -16.16 4.09
N ILE A 207 -18.94 -15.33 5.08
CA ILE A 207 -20.30 -14.79 5.27
C ILE A 207 -20.76 -14.03 4.03
N CYS A 208 -19.91 -13.17 3.47
CA CYS A 208 -20.25 -12.37 2.29
C CYS A 208 -20.43 -13.22 1.02
N ALA A 209 -19.61 -14.25 0.81
CA ALA A 209 -19.78 -15.18 -0.30
C ALA A 209 -21.05 -16.02 -0.15
N SER A 210 -21.36 -16.48 1.07
CA SER A 210 -22.63 -17.16 1.38
C SER A 210 -23.84 -16.24 1.15
N ALA A 211 -23.74 -14.95 1.44
CA ALA A 211 -24.82 -13.97 1.20
C ALA A 211 -25.07 -13.70 -0.28
N ILE A 212 -24.00 -13.68 -1.10
CA ILE A 212 -24.12 -13.63 -2.56
C ILE A 212 -24.75 -14.93 -3.06
N HIS A 213 -24.25 -16.08 -2.61
CA HIS A 213 -24.79 -17.40 -2.98
C HIS A 213 -26.30 -17.51 -2.69
N ALA A 214 -26.74 -17.05 -1.50
CA ALA A 214 -28.13 -16.99 -1.08
C ALA A 214 -28.98 -15.93 -1.81
N GLY A 215 -28.39 -15.02 -2.59
CA GLY A 215 -29.12 -13.93 -3.26
C GLY A 215 -29.58 -12.81 -2.34
N ILE A 216 -28.99 -12.71 -1.14
CA ILE A 216 -29.28 -11.66 -0.16
C ILE A 216 -28.66 -10.33 -0.62
N ILE A 217 -27.42 -10.39 -1.12
CA ILE A 217 -26.66 -9.25 -1.63
C ILE A 217 -26.15 -9.53 -3.05
N SER A 218 -25.73 -8.48 -3.76
CA SER A 218 -25.12 -8.59 -5.08
C SER A 218 -23.60 -8.42 -4.98
N ASP A 219 -22.86 -9.17 -5.77
CA ASP A 219 -21.40 -9.05 -5.83
C ASP A 219 -20.94 -7.67 -6.35
N GLY A 220 -21.68 -7.08 -7.30
CA GLY A 220 -21.32 -5.80 -7.93
C GLY A 220 -21.63 -4.55 -7.09
N SER A 221 -22.50 -4.64 -6.10
CA SER A 221 -22.87 -3.53 -5.22
C SER A 221 -22.57 -3.77 -3.73
N GLY A 222 -22.12 -4.98 -3.38
CA GLY A 222 -22.13 -5.44 -1.99
C GLY A 222 -23.54 -5.40 -1.42
N GLY A 223 -23.64 -5.25 -0.11
CA GLY A 223 -24.92 -5.04 0.55
C GLY A 223 -24.91 -5.39 2.03
N CYS A 224 -26.10 -5.43 2.62
CA CYS A 224 -26.31 -5.75 4.02
C CYS A 224 -27.36 -6.83 4.15
N GLY A 225 -27.28 -7.57 5.24
CA GLY A 225 -28.24 -8.59 5.57
C GLY A 225 -28.21 -8.87 7.06
N ARG A 226 -29.04 -9.83 7.46
CA ARG A 226 -29.03 -10.38 8.80
C ARG A 226 -28.54 -11.81 8.75
N LEU A 227 -27.67 -12.14 9.68
CA LEU A 227 -27.17 -13.48 9.93
C LEU A 227 -27.73 -13.97 11.25
N ASP A 228 -28.24 -15.20 11.25
CA ASP A 228 -28.76 -15.86 12.44
C ASP A 228 -27.94 -17.13 12.73
N ARG A 229 -27.34 -17.21 13.93
CA ARG A 229 -26.62 -18.41 14.36
C ARG A 229 -27.61 -19.47 14.82
N ILE A 230 -27.62 -20.62 14.17
CA ILE A 230 -28.59 -21.70 14.43
C ILE A 230 -28.00 -22.87 15.25
N GLY A 231 -26.72 -22.83 15.61
CA GLY A 231 -26.09 -23.85 16.45
C GLY A 231 -25.56 -25.05 15.67
N ARG A 232 -25.57 -26.23 16.29
CA ARG A 232 -25.12 -27.47 15.67
C ARG A 232 -26.09 -27.86 14.55
N GLN A 233 -25.55 -28.14 13.37
CA GLN A 233 -26.31 -28.67 12.24
C GLN A 233 -25.69 -29.98 11.75
N GLU A 234 -26.57 -30.89 11.33
CA GLU A 234 -26.23 -32.18 10.73
C GLU A 234 -26.32 -32.08 9.21
N GLY A 235 -25.22 -32.28 8.51
CA GLY A 235 -25.19 -32.27 7.06
C GLY A 235 -25.32 -30.88 6.44
N PHE A 236 -24.65 -30.69 5.32
CA PHE A 236 -24.67 -29.45 4.54
C PHE A 236 -24.72 -29.83 3.06
N PRO A 237 -25.88 -29.76 2.39
CA PRO A 237 -25.98 -30.12 0.98
C PRO A 237 -25.25 -29.10 0.10
N SER A 238 -24.66 -29.57 -1.00
CA SER A 238 -24.11 -28.71 -2.04
C SER A 238 -25.24 -28.13 -2.91
N SER A 239 -25.10 -26.87 -3.32
CA SER A 239 -26.01 -26.19 -4.22
C SER A 239 -25.28 -25.15 -5.06
N GLN A 240 -25.90 -24.71 -6.16
CA GLN A 240 -25.39 -23.61 -6.97
C GLN A 240 -26.34 -22.41 -6.92
N GLY A 241 -25.79 -21.24 -6.62
CA GLY A 241 -26.56 -20.00 -6.47
C GLY A 241 -25.72 -18.77 -6.85
N HIS A 242 -26.28 -17.90 -7.69
CA HIS A 242 -25.67 -16.61 -8.07
C HIS A 242 -24.21 -16.71 -8.60
N GLY A 243 -23.90 -17.84 -9.25
CA GLY A 243 -22.60 -18.15 -9.81
C GLY A 243 -21.53 -18.53 -8.77
N ILE A 244 -21.94 -18.91 -7.56
CA ILE A 244 -21.12 -19.62 -6.58
C ILE A 244 -21.69 -21.04 -6.48
N GLU A 245 -20.82 -22.03 -6.52
CA GLU A 245 -21.18 -23.41 -6.16
C GLU A 245 -20.69 -23.64 -4.73
N SER A 246 -21.53 -24.15 -3.85
CA SER A 246 -21.14 -24.51 -2.49
C SER A 246 -20.53 -25.92 -2.43
N VAL A 247 -19.88 -26.23 -1.33
CA VAL A 247 -19.30 -27.54 -1.08
C VAL A 247 -20.20 -28.29 -0.10
N GLY A 248 -20.50 -29.55 -0.41
CA GLY A 248 -21.26 -30.42 0.48
C GLY A 248 -20.41 -30.93 1.64
N PHE A 249 -21.03 -31.14 2.80
CA PHE A 249 -20.40 -31.76 3.95
C PHE A 249 -21.37 -32.69 4.65
N ASP A 250 -21.15 -34.00 4.53
CA ASP A 250 -22.02 -35.05 5.07
C ASP A 250 -21.62 -35.43 6.51
N SER A 251 -21.58 -34.44 7.39
CA SER A 251 -21.34 -34.65 8.82
C SER A 251 -21.82 -33.45 9.63
N TYR A 252 -21.73 -33.55 10.95
CA TYR A 252 -22.11 -32.47 11.84
C TYR A 252 -21.06 -31.37 11.89
N PHE A 253 -21.51 -30.13 12.14
CA PHE A 253 -20.63 -29.04 12.53
C PHE A 253 -21.22 -28.29 13.72
N PRO A 254 -20.42 -27.85 14.72
CA PRO A 254 -20.92 -27.23 15.95
C PRO A 254 -21.57 -25.86 15.75
N MET A 255 -21.37 -25.23 14.58
CA MET A 255 -21.89 -23.92 14.25
C MET A 255 -22.42 -23.84 12.81
N ALA A 256 -23.67 -23.45 12.66
CA ALA A 256 -24.25 -23.10 11.38
C ALA A 256 -24.96 -21.76 11.47
N PHE A 257 -25.19 -21.14 10.32
CA PHE A 257 -25.93 -19.90 10.22
C PHE A 257 -26.81 -19.85 8.99
N THR A 258 -27.88 -19.07 9.10
CA THR A 258 -28.75 -18.71 7.98
C THR A 258 -28.65 -17.22 7.70
N LEU A 259 -29.08 -16.82 6.51
CA LEU A 259 -29.01 -15.44 6.04
C LEU A 259 -30.37 -14.99 5.55
N SER A 260 -30.74 -13.76 5.89
CA SER A 260 -32.02 -13.17 5.51
C SER A 260 -31.87 -11.73 5.04
N LYS A 261 -32.77 -11.30 4.15
CA LYS A 261 -32.93 -9.89 3.79
C LYS A 261 -33.73 -9.23 4.90
N ASP A 262 -33.19 -8.16 5.46
CA ASP A 262 -33.88 -7.39 6.49
C ASP A 262 -34.08 -5.94 5.99
N PRO A 263 -35.33 -5.53 5.69
CA PRO A 263 -35.64 -4.16 5.29
C PRO A 263 -35.29 -3.10 6.36
N GLY A 264 -35.19 -3.52 7.63
CA GLY A 264 -34.76 -2.69 8.73
C GLY A 264 -33.25 -2.43 8.77
N VAL A 265 -32.43 -3.18 8.02
CA VAL A 265 -30.99 -2.96 7.89
C VAL A 265 -30.73 -2.04 6.70
N ARG A 266 -30.56 -0.74 6.99
CA ARG A 266 -30.17 0.23 5.96
C ARG A 266 -28.65 0.18 5.79
N CYS A 267 -28.18 -0.38 4.68
CA CYS A 267 -26.86 -0.01 4.20
C CYS A 267 -26.86 1.50 4.00
N GLY A 268 -25.93 2.22 4.64
CA GLY A 268 -25.79 3.66 4.47
C GLY A 268 -25.63 4.08 2.99
N PRO A 269 -25.42 5.37 2.71
CA PRO A 269 -25.42 5.89 1.34
C PRO A 269 -24.29 5.27 0.51
N GLY A 270 -24.60 4.20 -0.23
CA GLY A 270 -23.78 3.60 -1.28
C GLY A 270 -22.33 3.26 -0.94
N GLU A 271 -21.61 2.83 -1.96
CA GLU A 271 -20.15 2.67 -1.93
C GLU A 271 -19.51 3.82 -2.72
N PHE A 272 -18.79 4.71 -2.02
CA PHE A 272 -18.14 5.87 -2.65
C PHE A 272 -16.76 5.57 -3.23
N ARG A 273 -16.27 4.31 -3.17
CA ARG A 273 -14.91 3.95 -3.61
C ARG A 273 -14.64 4.34 -5.06
N GLY A 274 -15.57 4.03 -5.97
CA GLY A 274 -15.46 4.41 -7.38
C GLY A 274 -15.41 5.92 -7.58
N PHE A 275 -16.31 6.66 -6.91
CA PHE A 275 -16.31 8.13 -6.95
C PHE A 275 -14.99 8.73 -6.44
N LEU A 276 -14.51 8.27 -5.28
CA LEU A 276 -13.25 8.72 -4.69
C LEU A 276 -12.04 8.38 -5.56
N PHE A 277 -12.09 7.25 -6.29
CA PHE A 277 -11.08 6.90 -7.29
C PHE A 277 -11.06 7.90 -8.43
N PHE A 278 -12.20 8.19 -9.06
CA PHE A 278 -12.26 9.19 -10.14
C PHE A 278 -11.81 10.57 -9.67
N VAL A 279 -12.22 11.00 -8.48
CA VAL A 279 -11.74 12.26 -7.87
C VAL A 279 -10.22 12.22 -7.71
N SER A 280 -9.66 11.18 -7.09
CA SER A 280 -8.22 11.09 -6.84
C SER A 280 -7.41 11.05 -8.14
N LEU A 281 -7.87 10.28 -9.13
CA LEU A 281 -7.23 10.17 -10.45
C LEU A 281 -7.27 11.51 -11.20
N LEU A 282 -8.43 12.18 -11.23
CA LEU A 282 -8.59 13.48 -11.90
C LEU A 282 -7.70 14.54 -11.25
N PHE A 283 -7.74 14.66 -9.92
CA PHE A 283 -6.98 15.68 -9.20
C PHE A 283 -5.48 15.46 -9.31
N THR A 284 -4.99 14.23 -9.16
CA THR A 284 -3.56 13.92 -9.34
C THR A 284 -3.12 14.17 -10.79
N SER A 285 -3.96 13.86 -11.78
CA SER A 285 -3.67 14.10 -13.20
C SER A 285 -3.57 15.59 -13.51
N LEU A 286 -4.56 16.39 -13.11
CA LEU A 286 -4.53 17.84 -13.28
C LEU A 286 -3.31 18.45 -12.55
N PHE A 287 -3.07 18.04 -11.30
CA PHE A 287 -1.92 18.53 -10.55
C PHE A 287 -0.59 18.20 -11.24
N CYS A 288 -0.44 17.00 -11.78
CA CYS A 288 0.78 16.56 -12.47
C CYS A 288 1.02 17.32 -13.79
N VAL A 289 -0.04 17.60 -14.56
CA VAL A 289 0.01 18.35 -15.82
C VAL A 289 0.37 19.82 -15.59
N PHE A 290 -0.24 20.47 -14.58
CA PHE A 290 -0.07 21.90 -14.33
C PHE A 290 1.10 22.24 -13.39
N THR A 291 1.77 21.24 -12.78
CA THR A 291 2.90 21.50 -11.88
C THR A 291 4.26 21.33 -12.56
N ILE A 292 5.05 22.40 -12.50
CA ILE A 292 6.37 22.48 -13.14
C ILE A 292 7.49 21.94 -12.22
N SER A 293 7.36 22.11 -10.89
CA SER A 293 8.40 21.70 -9.93
C SER A 293 8.35 20.21 -9.63
N GLU A 294 9.45 19.48 -9.80
CA GLU A 294 9.61 18.05 -9.52
C GLU A 294 9.24 17.62 -8.08
N ARG A 295 9.19 18.57 -7.13
CA ARG A 295 8.73 18.33 -5.75
C ARG A 295 7.25 17.93 -5.66
N TYR A 296 6.48 18.09 -6.74
CA TYR A 296 5.11 17.60 -6.84
C TYR A 296 5.01 16.08 -6.55
N PHE A 297 6.12 15.34 -6.72
CA PHE A 297 6.25 13.94 -6.32
C PHE A 297 5.67 13.65 -4.93
N PHE A 298 6.00 14.47 -3.92
CA PHE A 298 5.55 14.21 -2.54
C PHE A 298 4.04 14.38 -2.37
N VAL A 299 3.43 15.32 -3.11
CA VAL A 299 1.98 15.53 -3.10
C VAL A 299 1.27 14.35 -3.76
N ILE A 300 1.75 13.92 -4.93
CA ILE A 300 1.20 12.76 -5.64
C ILE A 300 1.37 11.48 -4.83
N PHE A 301 2.57 11.25 -4.28
CA PHE A 301 2.86 10.10 -3.42
C PHE A 301 1.91 10.07 -2.23
N THR A 302 1.74 11.21 -1.54
CA THR A 302 0.80 11.31 -0.40
C THR A 302 -0.64 11.05 -0.82
N ALA A 303 -1.11 11.67 -1.90
CA ALA A 303 -2.47 11.51 -2.39
C ALA A 303 -2.78 10.05 -2.77
N ILE A 304 -1.89 9.38 -3.50
CA ILE A 304 -2.04 7.97 -3.87
C ILE A 304 -1.93 7.07 -2.62
N PHE A 305 -1.01 7.35 -1.69
CA PHE A 305 -0.89 6.57 -0.45
C PHE A 305 -2.15 6.65 0.42
N LEU A 306 -2.71 7.87 0.58
CA LEU A 306 -3.99 8.07 1.27
C LEU A 306 -5.13 7.35 0.55
N HIS A 307 -5.18 7.44 -0.79
CA HIS A 307 -6.20 6.76 -1.58
C HIS A 307 -6.14 5.23 -1.41
N VAL A 308 -4.94 4.66 -1.51
CA VAL A 308 -4.78 3.21 -1.36
C VAL A 308 -5.16 2.77 0.05
N GLY A 309 -4.58 3.39 1.07
CA GLY A 309 -4.76 2.93 2.45
C GLY A 309 -6.10 3.28 3.10
N LEU A 310 -6.92 4.14 2.48
CA LEU A 310 -8.26 4.50 3.00
C LEU A 310 -9.42 4.08 2.10
N VAL A 311 -9.18 3.89 0.79
CA VAL A 311 -10.25 3.70 -0.20
C VAL A 311 -10.08 2.40 -0.98
N SER A 312 -9.03 2.27 -1.79
CA SER A 312 -8.96 1.19 -2.79
C SER A 312 -8.53 -0.17 -2.22
N ASP A 313 -7.60 -0.18 -1.26
CA ASP A 313 -7.13 -1.41 -0.60
C ASP A 313 -6.70 -1.08 0.85
N PRO A 314 -7.66 -0.70 1.72
CA PRO A 314 -7.36 -0.34 3.10
C PRO A 314 -6.84 -1.55 3.89
N PRO A 315 -6.04 -1.35 4.95
CA PRO A 315 -5.67 -2.43 5.85
C PRO A 315 -6.91 -3.07 6.48
N GLY A 316 -6.85 -4.37 6.81
CA GLY A 316 -8.01 -5.06 7.40
C GLY A 316 -8.37 -4.38 8.72
N ALA A 317 -9.66 -4.10 8.93
CA ALA A 317 -10.14 -3.51 10.17
C ALA A 317 -10.10 -4.54 11.32
N SER A 318 -10.21 -4.10 12.57
CA SER A 318 -10.40 -5.04 13.68
C SER A 318 -11.76 -5.74 13.56
N VAL A 319 -11.82 -7.00 14.03
CA VAL A 319 -12.98 -7.87 13.84
C VAL A 319 -14.22 -7.24 14.48
N TYR A 320 -15.30 -7.14 13.69
CA TYR A 320 -16.61 -6.63 14.10
C TYR A 320 -16.67 -5.16 14.53
N ASN A 321 -15.93 -4.27 13.86
CA ASN A 321 -15.97 -2.84 14.18
C ASN A 321 -17.17 -2.11 13.56
N THR A 322 -17.78 -1.21 14.33
CA THR A 322 -18.96 -0.41 13.92
C THR A 322 -18.57 0.81 13.09
N SER A 323 -17.30 1.24 13.18
CA SER A 323 -16.67 2.17 12.25
C SER A 323 -15.26 1.69 11.87
N THR A 324 -14.96 1.65 10.57
CA THR A 324 -13.67 1.16 10.06
C THR A 324 -12.62 2.26 9.92
N LEU A 325 -13.04 3.54 9.92
CA LEU A 325 -12.15 4.67 9.65
C LEU A 325 -11.08 4.90 10.74
N PRO A 326 -11.38 4.85 12.05
CA PRO A 326 -10.35 5.04 13.08
C PRO A 326 -9.23 4.00 12.97
N ASP A 327 -9.58 2.74 12.73
CA ASP A 327 -8.62 1.65 12.55
C ASP A 327 -7.75 1.84 11.30
N HIS A 328 -8.37 2.21 10.18
CA HIS A 328 -7.64 2.50 8.95
C HIS A 328 -6.71 3.70 9.13
N LEU A 329 -7.16 4.78 9.77
CA LEU A 329 -6.36 5.98 10.00
C LEU A 329 -5.17 5.69 10.91
N ALA A 330 -5.37 4.96 12.01
CA ALA A 330 -4.28 4.57 12.91
C ALA A 330 -3.19 3.78 12.18
N LYS A 331 -3.58 2.76 11.40
CA LYS A 331 -2.66 1.95 10.60
C LYS A 331 -1.97 2.76 9.49
N LEU A 332 -2.71 3.64 8.82
CA LEU A 332 -2.20 4.52 7.77
C LEU A 332 -1.11 5.46 8.33
N VAL A 333 -1.40 6.15 9.43
CA VAL A 333 -0.45 7.08 10.07
C VAL A 333 0.82 6.36 10.51
N ALA A 334 0.69 5.18 11.13
CA ALA A 334 1.84 4.36 11.54
C ALA A 334 2.74 3.97 10.35
N ARG A 335 2.16 3.75 9.17
CA ARG A 335 2.89 3.33 7.95
C ARG A 335 3.39 4.50 7.11
N PHE A 336 2.72 5.65 7.18
CA PHE A 336 2.99 6.80 6.33
C PHE A 336 4.36 7.44 6.62
N LEU A 337 4.74 7.61 7.89
CA LEU A 337 5.99 8.30 8.22
C LEU A 337 7.25 7.55 7.73
N PRO A 338 7.40 6.23 7.97
CA PRO A 338 8.50 5.48 7.37
C PRO A 338 8.41 5.43 5.83
N ALA A 339 7.20 5.35 5.26
CA ALA A 339 7.01 5.40 3.81
C ALA A 339 7.47 6.73 3.21
N MET A 340 7.24 7.86 3.90
CA MET A 340 7.70 9.17 3.49
C MET A 340 9.22 9.31 3.57
N PHE A 341 9.87 8.68 4.55
CA PHE A 341 11.33 8.59 4.59
C PHE A 341 11.87 7.83 3.37
N CYS A 342 11.31 6.66 3.05
CA CYS A 342 11.65 5.93 1.83
C CYS A 342 11.39 6.79 0.58
N ALA A 343 10.25 7.48 0.52
CA ALA A 343 9.91 8.37 -0.59
C ALA A 343 10.93 9.51 -0.75
N ALA A 344 11.45 10.08 0.33
CA ALA A 344 12.50 11.10 0.28
C ALA A 344 13.83 10.56 -0.27
N VAL A 345 14.22 9.34 0.11
CA VAL A 345 15.40 8.65 -0.44
C VAL A 345 15.21 8.33 -1.92
N ILE A 346 14.06 7.74 -2.28
CA ILE A 346 13.68 7.45 -3.67
C ILE A 346 13.66 8.74 -4.49
N TYR A 347 13.11 9.83 -3.95
CA TYR A 347 13.09 11.13 -4.58
C TYR A 347 14.51 11.60 -4.92
N LYS A 348 15.37 11.65 -3.92
CA LYS A 348 16.73 12.19 -4.06
C LYS A 348 17.59 11.41 -5.06
N PHE A 349 17.54 10.07 -5.02
CA PHE A 349 18.47 9.23 -5.78
C PHE A 349 17.90 8.70 -7.10
N VAL A 350 16.58 8.60 -7.23
CA VAL A 350 15.91 7.94 -8.37
C VAL A 350 15.02 8.93 -9.13
N VAL A 351 13.99 9.47 -8.47
CA VAL A 351 12.92 10.22 -9.15
C VAL A 351 13.37 11.60 -9.60
N ALA A 352 14.15 12.33 -8.81
CA ALA A 352 14.62 13.67 -9.16
C ALA A 352 15.39 13.67 -10.48
N ARG A 353 16.20 12.65 -10.74
CA ARG A 353 16.94 12.50 -12.01
C ARG A 353 16.01 12.25 -13.20
N THR A 354 14.98 11.42 -13.01
CA THR A 354 14.03 11.10 -14.09
C THR A 354 13.12 12.28 -14.40
N LEU A 355 12.62 12.98 -13.37
CA LEU A 355 11.61 14.03 -13.49
C LEU A 355 12.15 15.45 -13.64
N SER A 356 13.44 15.68 -13.39
CA SER A 356 14.05 17.02 -13.54
C SER A 356 13.94 17.54 -14.97
N ASN A 357 13.45 18.78 -15.12
CA ASN A 357 13.44 19.52 -16.38
C ASN A 357 12.74 18.80 -17.56
N ILE A 358 11.73 17.97 -17.28
CA ILE A 358 10.91 17.38 -18.34
C ILE A 358 10.05 18.47 -19.01
N GLN A 359 10.25 18.68 -20.31
CA GLN A 359 9.45 19.61 -21.13
C GLN A 359 8.19 18.97 -21.74
N ALA A 360 7.79 17.80 -21.27
CA ALA A 360 6.65 17.01 -21.74
C ALA A 360 5.68 16.65 -20.58
N PRO A 361 4.92 17.61 -20.03
CA PRO A 361 4.05 17.39 -18.86
C PRO A 361 2.93 16.37 -19.13
N ILE A 362 2.43 16.27 -20.36
CA ILE A 362 1.36 15.31 -20.72
C ILE A 362 1.93 13.90 -20.80
N GLU A 363 3.08 13.71 -21.47
CA GLU A 363 3.74 12.39 -21.54
C GLU A 363 4.14 11.90 -20.16
N LYS A 364 4.69 12.79 -19.33
CA LYS A 364 5.01 12.53 -17.93
C LYS A 364 3.76 12.08 -17.16
N THR A 365 2.63 12.76 -17.34
CA THR A 365 1.38 12.39 -16.66
C THR A 365 0.88 11.02 -17.12
N ILE A 366 0.84 10.76 -18.43
CA ILE A 366 0.35 9.48 -18.96
C ILE A 366 1.25 8.32 -18.54
N LEU A 367 2.57 8.45 -18.73
CA LEU A 367 3.50 7.34 -18.50
C LEU A 367 3.82 7.17 -17.01
N TRP A 368 4.27 8.23 -16.34
CA TRP A 368 4.74 8.13 -14.96
C TRP A 368 3.58 8.09 -13.97
N LEU A 369 2.62 9.02 -14.04
CA LEU A 369 1.47 9.00 -13.13
C LEU A 369 0.51 7.85 -13.48
N GLY A 370 0.29 7.57 -14.76
CA GLY A 370 -0.51 6.41 -15.19
C GLY A 370 0.12 5.10 -14.72
N GLY A 371 1.45 4.93 -14.87
CA GLY A 371 2.17 3.80 -14.30
C GLY A 371 2.05 3.72 -12.78
N PHE A 372 2.12 4.87 -12.08
CA PHE A 372 1.94 4.93 -10.61
C PHE A 372 0.56 4.42 -10.20
N TRP A 373 -0.52 4.94 -10.81
CA TRP A 373 -1.87 4.42 -10.55
C TRP A 373 -2.01 2.93 -10.89
N PHE A 374 -1.43 2.49 -12.02
CA PHE A 374 -1.46 1.09 -12.43
C PHE A 374 -0.83 0.17 -11.38
N GLY A 375 0.33 0.54 -10.83
CA GLY A 375 0.98 -0.22 -9.76
C GLY A 375 0.29 -0.08 -8.40
N ALA A 376 -0.28 1.08 -8.09
CA ALA A 376 -0.96 1.34 -6.82
C ALA A 376 -2.25 0.52 -6.66
N LEU A 377 -2.89 0.22 -7.79
CA LEU A 377 -4.06 -0.66 -7.89
C LEU A 377 -3.66 -2.08 -8.26
N SER A 378 -2.52 -2.60 -7.78
CA SER A 378 -2.04 -3.93 -8.12
C SER A 378 -3.02 -5.05 -7.80
N ASN A 379 -3.87 -4.84 -6.80
CA ASN A 379 -4.99 -5.72 -6.45
C ASN A 379 -6.12 -5.72 -7.48
N LEU A 380 -6.07 -4.90 -8.52
CA LEU A 380 -7.04 -4.92 -9.64
C LEU A 380 -6.31 -5.14 -10.96
N THR A 381 -5.12 -4.55 -11.12
CA THR A 381 -4.36 -4.55 -12.36
C THR A 381 -3.50 -5.78 -12.59
N PHE A 382 -3.19 -6.58 -11.57
CA PHE A 382 -2.41 -7.82 -11.72
C PHE A 382 -3.20 -9.10 -11.37
N GLU A 383 -4.43 -9.00 -10.86
CA GLU A 383 -5.24 -10.18 -10.48
C GLU A 383 -5.62 -11.09 -11.66
N TRP A 384 -5.74 -10.52 -12.86
CA TRP A 384 -6.01 -11.26 -14.09
C TRP A 384 -4.85 -12.14 -14.55
N ILE A 385 -3.65 -11.96 -13.98
CA ILE A 385 -2.50 -12.84 -14.25
C ILE A 385 -2.68 -14.12 -13.42
N PRO A 386 -2.83 -15.31 -14.05
CA PRO A 386 -3.09 -16.57 -13.36
C PRO A 386 -1.80 -17.11 -12.70
N ILE A 387 -1.22 -16.35 -11.78
CA ILE A 387 -0.02 -16.72 -11.01
C ILE A 387 -0.23 -16.22 -9.59
N THR A 388 -0.79 -17.09 -8.74
CA THR A 388 -0.95 -16.78 -7.31
C THR A 388 0.29 -17.14 -6.50
N ARG A 389 0.99 -18.21 -6.89
CA ARG A 389 2.23 -18.70 -6.28
C ARG A 389 3.11 -19.37 -7.32
N LEU A 390 4.42 -19.25 -7.15
CA LEU A 390 5.43 -19.92 -7.98
C LEU A 390 5.75 -21.32 -7.42
N THR A 391 4.74 -22.14 -7.14
CA THR A 391 4.93 -23.56 -6.79
C THR A 391 4.62 -24.43 -8.00
N SER A 392 5.31 -25.56 -8.15
CA SER A 392 5.08 -26.49 -9.25
C SER A 392 3.63 -26.97 -9.29
N HIS A 393 3.07 -27.30 -8.13
CA HIS A 393 1.69 -27.74 -7.97
C HIS A 393 0.66 -26.67 -8.42
N ASP A 394 0.82 -25.42 -8.00
CA ASP A 394 -0.12 -24.36 -8.35
C ASP A 394 -0.03 -23.98 -9.85
N LEU A 395 1.16 -24.07 -10.45
CA LEU A 395 1.39 -23.86 -11.88
C LEU A 395 0.79 -24.97 -12.76
N GLU A 396 0.61 -26.17 -12.22
CA GLU A 396 -0.05 -27.28 -12.92
C GLU A 396 -1.57 -27.23 -12.81
N GLN A 397 -2.09 -26.77 -11.67
CA GLN A 397 -3.53 -26.68 -11.44
C GLN A 397 -4.18 -25.46 -12.11
N GLN A 398 -3.45 -24.35 -12.30
CA GLN A 398 -3.98 -23.15 -12.93
C GLN A 398 -3.77 -23.18 -14.46
N SER A 399 -4.86 -23.20 -15.22
CA SER A 399 -4.81 -23.11 -16.68
C SER A 399 -4.22 -21.77 -17.13
N GLY A 400 -3.27 -21.81 -18.08
CA GLY A 400 -2.61 -20.61 -18.61
C GLY A 400 -1.45 -20.06 -17.76
N ALA A 401 -1.23 -20.55 -16.53
CA ALA A 401 -0.17 -20.06 -15.64
C ALA A 401 1.24 -20.20 -16.24
N LYS A 402 1.55 -21.34 -16.86
CA LYS A 402 2.85 -21.60 -17.52
C LYS A 402 3.12 -20.61 -18.67
N LEU A 403 2.11 -20.33 -19.48
CA LEU A 403 2.21 -19.41 -20.62
C LEU A 403 2.36 -17.96 -20.12
N ALA A 404 1.56 -17.54 -19.14
CA ALA A 404 1.68 -16.22 -18.52
C ALA A 404 3.07 -16.01 -17.91
N LEU A 405 3.61 -17.01 -17.21
CA LEU A 405 4.95 -16.96 -16.62
C LEU A 405 6.04 -16.78 -17.69
N ALA A 406 5.95 -17.52 -18.80
CA ALA A 406 6.91 -17.39 -19.91
C ALA A 406 6.90 -15.97 -20.50
N PHE A 407 5.72 -15.40 -20.76
CA PHE A 407 5.59 -14.02 -21.25
C PHE A 407 6.17 -12.98 -20.27
N ILE A 408 5.91 -13.14 -18.98
CA ILE A 408 6.44 -12.25 -17.94
C ILE A 408 7.97 -12.29 -17.91
N ILE A 409 8.57 -13.49 -17.96
CA ILE A 409 10.04 -13.65 -17.96
C ILE A 409 10.66 -12.98 -19.19
N ILE A 410 10.06 -13.17 -20.38
CA ILE A 410 10.53 -12.54 -21.62
C ILE A 410 10.42 -11.01 -21.51
N ALA A 411 9.28 -10.50 -21.05
CA ALA A 411 9.05 -9.06 -20.89
C ALA A 411 10.05 -8.43 -19.90
N ILE A 412 10.24 -9.03 -18.72
CA ILE A 412 11.22 -8.56 -17.72
C ILE A 412 12.63 -8.60 -18.29
N SER A 413 13.00 -9.65 -19.02
CA SER A 413 14.32 -9.76 -19.65
C SER A 413 14.56 -8.63 -20.65
N CYS A 414 13.59 -8.34 -21.51
CA CYS A 414 13.65 -7.20 -22.43
C CYS A 414 13.79 -5.86 -21.69
N ILE A 415 13.05 -5.66 -20.59
CA ILE A 415 13.14 -4.45 -19.76
C ILE A 415 14.54 -4.31 -19.17
N VAL A 416 15.09 -5.38 -18.58
CA VAL A 416 16.42 -5.38 -17.96
C VAL A 416 17.49 -5.06 -19.00
N VAL A 417 17.44 -5.67 -20.19
CA VAL A 417 18.39 -5.40 -21.27
C VAL A 417 18.29 -3.94 -21.74
N GLN A 418 17.07 -3.42 -21.94
CA GLN A 418 16.85 -2.03 -22.35
C GLN A 418 17.36 -1.02 -21.31
N GLN A 419 17.12 -1.26 -20.02
CA GLN A 419 17.60 -0.41 -18.94
C GLN A 419 19.13 -0.51 -18.77
N ALA A 420 19.71 -1.70 -18.85
CA ALA A 420 21.15 -1.91 -18.80
C ALA A 420 21.86 -1.20 -19.96
N TYR A 421 21.33 -1.31 -21.19
CA TYR A 421 21.85 -0.57 -22.34
C TYR A 421 21.75 0.95 -22.14
N SER A 422 20.66 1.44 -21.58
CA SER A 422 20.47 2.87 -21.30
C SER A 422 21.45 3.38 -20.23
N LEU A 423 21.70 2.60 -19.17
CA LEU A 423 22.72 2.91 -18.15
C LEU A 423 24.14 2.84 -18.71
N TRP A 424 24.38 1.93 -19.66
CA TRP A 424 25.65 1.81 -20.36
C TRP A 424 25.93 3.04 -21.23
N LEU A 425 24.94 3.55 -21.96
CA LEU A 425 25.05 4.79 -22.75
C LEU A 425 25.42 6.01 -21.90
N GLU A 426 25.01 6.03 -20.63
CA GLU A 426 25.37 7.07 -19.68
C GLU A 426 26.66 6.80 -18.88
N GLY A 427 27.32 5.65 -19.11
CA GLY A 427 28.55 5.26 -18.41
C GLY A 427 28.35 4.90 -16.94
N ARG A 428 27.11 4.58 -16.54
CA ARG A 428 26.75 4.30 -15.13
C ARG A 428 26.59 2.81 -14.84
N LEU A 429 26.56 1.95 -15.86
CA LEU A 429 26.26 0.52 -15.75
C LEU A 429 27.06 -0.17 -14.61
N MET A 430 28.37 0.02 -14.55
CA MET A 430 29.21 -0.65 -13.54
C MET A 430 28.86 -0.26 -12.10
N ARG A 431 28.49 0.99 -11.85
CA ARG A 431 28.07 1.45 -10.51
C ARG A 431 26.74 0.80 -10.10
N TYR A 432 25.83 0.62 -11.05
CA TYR A 432 24.57 -0.06 -10.79
C TYR A 432 24.76 -1.58 -10.65
N LEU A 433 25.62 -2.21 -11.43
CA LEU A 433 25.98 -3.62 -11.22
C LEU A 433 26.57 -3.84 -9.82
N ALA A 434 27.43 -2.94 -9.35
CA ALA A 434 27.94 -3.00 -7.98
C ALA A 434 26.83 -2.82 -6.93
N LEU A 435 25.89 -1.89 -7.15
CA LEU A 435 24.72 -1.71 -6.28
C LEU A 435 23.83 -2.96 -6.24
N TYR A 436 23.55 -3.57 -7.40
CA TYR A 436 22.76 -4.80 -7.48
C TYR A 436 23.48 -6.01 -6.88
N ALA A 437 24.80 -6.09 -7.03
CA ALA A 437 25.61 -7.09 -6.34
C ALA A 437 25.53 -6.92 -4.81
N LEU A 438 25.53 -5.68 -4.31
CA LEU A 438 25.32 -5.39 -2.89
C LEU A 438 23.92 -5.83 -2.43
N PHE A 439 22.87 -5.55 -3.21
CA PHE A 439 21.51 -6.01 -2.90
C PHE A 439 21.42 -7.53 -2.86
N ILE A 440 21.98 -8.23 -3.86
CA ILE A 440 22.01 -9.69 -3.91
C ILE A 440 22.79 -10.24 -2.71
N GLY A 441 23.96 -9.67 -2.40
CA GLY A 441 24.74 -10.05 -1.22
C GLY A 441 23.98 -9.88 0.09
N GLY A 442 23.23 -8.78 0.24
CA GLY A 442 22.36 -8.55 1.39
C GLY A 442 21.22 -9.57 1.48
N ILE A 443 20.58 -9.92 0.37
CA ILE A 443 19.54 -10.96 0.34
C ILE A 443 20.13 -12.32 0.71
N LEU A 444 21.28 -12.70 0.13
CA LEU A 444 21.96 -13.96 0.44
C LEU A 444 22.34 -14.02 1.91
N PHE A 445 22.87 -12.93 2.48
CA PHE A 445 23.15 -12.84 3.91
C PHE A 445 21.89 -13.06 4.76
N CYS A 446 20.77 -12.43 4.41
CA CYS A 446 19.50 -12.64 5.10
C CYS A 446 18.99 -14.09 5.01
N LEU A 447 19.19 -14.77 3.88
CA LEU A 447 18.81 -16.17 3.70
C LEU A 447 19.68 -17.14 4.50
N MET A 448 20.88 -16.73 4.92
CA MET A 448 21.76 -17.54 5.78
C MET A 448 21.39 -17.49 7.26
N ILE A 449 20.46 -16.62 7.67
CA ILE A 449 20.04 -16.50 9.07
C ILE A 449 19.07 -17.66 9.40
N PRO A 450 19.43 -18.59 10.29
CA PRO A 450 18.58 -19.74 10.61
C PRO A 450 17.32 -19.30 11.36
N GLY A 451 16.19 -19.95 11.07
CA GLY A 451 14.91 -19.72 11.75
C GLY A 451 14.14 -18.47 11.30
N VAL A 452 14.56 -17.83 10.20
CA VAL A 452 13.91 -16.64 9.64
C VAL A 452 13.47 -16.92 8.20
N GLU A 453 12.17 -16.77 7.94
CA GLU A 453 11.65 -16.85 6.57
C GLU A 453 11.64 -15.46 5.91
N PHE A 454 12.52 -15.27 4.92
CA PHE A 454 12.50 -14.07 4.10
C PHE A 454 11.34 -14.13 3.09
N ARG A 455 10.25 -13.44 3.40
CA ARG A 455 9.11 -13.29 2.48
C ARG A 455 9.29 -12.04 1.62
N LEU A 456 9.66 -12.24 0.35
CA LEU A 456 9.73 -11.16 -0.64
C LEU A 456 8.33 -10.63 -0.97
N HIS A 457 7.91 -9.57 -0.28
CA HIS A 457 6.74 -8.79 -0.67
C HIS A 457 7.05 -7.92 -1.89
N HIS A 458 6.03 -7.62 -2.70
CA HIS A 458 6.17 -6.82 -3.92
C HIS A 458 6.74 -5.42 -3.68
N TYR A 459 6.51 -4.82 -2.50
CA TYR A 459 7.12 -3.53 -2.16
C TYR A 459 8.66 -3.62 -2.02
N VAL A 460 9.19 -4.76 -1.54
CA VAL A 460 10.65 -4.98 -1.44
C VAL A 460 11.23 -5.10 -2.84
N LEU A 461 10.59 -5.87 -3.71
CA LEU A 461 10.97 -5.97 -5.11
C LEU A 461 10.95 -4.60 -5.80
N ALA A 462 9.93 -3.77 -5.52
CA ALA A 462 9.87 -2.40 -6.03
C ALA A 462 11.08 -1.56 -5.59
N LEU A 463 11.44 -1.59 -4.29
CA LEU A 463 12.60 -0.87 -3.78
C LEU A 463 13.92 -1.33 -4.41
N LEU A 464 14.08 -2.63 -4.64
CA LEU A 464 15.27 -3.19 -5.28
C LEU A 464 15.39 -2.77 -6.76
N LEU A 465 14.27 -2.71 -7.48
CA LEU A 465 14.26 -2.42 -8.92
C LEU A 465 14.23 -0.92 -9.26
N LEU A 466 13.69 -0.06 -8.38
CA LEU A 466 13.57 1.38 -8.61
C LEU A 466 14.87 2.09 -9.03
N PRO A 467 16.05 1.80 -8.46
CA PRO A 467 17.31 2.40 -8.91
C PRO A 467 17.55 2.23 -10.41
N GLY A 468 17.19 1.07 -10.98
CA GLY A 468 17.36 0.75 -12.39
C GLY A 468 16.56 1.63 -13.34
N THR A 469 15.55 2.37 -12.85
CA THR A 469 14.72 3.27 -13.67
C THR A 469 15.13 4.74 -13.55
N SER A 470 16.27 5.03 -12.94
CA SER A 470 16.78 6.40 -12.72
C SER A 470 17.42 7.02 -13.99
N ILE A 471 16.71 6.94 -15.11
CA ILE A 471 17.11 7.39 -16.44
C ILE A 471 15.94 8.15 -17.06
N GLN A 472 16.21 9.24 -17.77
CA GLN A 472 15.17 10.04 -18.42
C GLN A 472 14.81 9.47 -19.80
N THR A 473 14.20 8.28 -19.82
CA THR A 473 13.61 7.66 -21.02
C THR A 473 12.13 7.36 -20.79
N ARG A 474 11.31 7.29 -21.86
CA ARG A 474 9.88 6.99 -21.76
C ARG A 474 9.58 5.66 -21.06
N PRO A 475 10.28 4.54 -21.36
CA PRO A 475 10.08 3.29 -20.63
C PRO A 475 10.39 3.43 -19.14
N SER A 476 11.46 4.16 -18.80
CA SER A 476 11.83 4.40 -17.40
C SER A 476 10.77 5.18 -16.62
N LEU A 477 10.08 6.15 -17.25
CA LEU A 477 8.94 6.83 -16.63
C LEU A 477 7.84 5.84 -16.24
N LEU A 478 7.45 4.95 -17.18
CA LEU A 478 6.42 3.96 -16.95
C LEU A 478 6.82 2.95 -15.87
N TYR A 479 8.02 2.38 -15.97
CA TYR A 479 8.50 1.39 -15.00
C TYR A 479 8.69 2.01 -13.61
N GLN A 480 9.23 3.23 -13.53
CA GLN A 480 9.33 3.96 -12.26
C GLN A 480 7.97 4.18 -11.63
N GLY A 481 6.97 4.59 -12.43
CA GLY A 481 5.58 4.72 -11.98
C GLY A 481 5.06 3.40 -11.40
N ILE A 482 5.09 2.31 -12.18
CA ILE A 482 4.59 1.00 -11.76
C ILE A 482 5.25 0.55 -10.45
N LEU A 483 6.57 0.67 -10.33
CA LEU A 483 7.30 0.27 -9.12
C LEU A 483 6.96 1.17 -7.91
N LEU A 484 6.81 2.48 -8.10
CA LEU A 484 6.32 3.38 -7.05
C LEU A 484 4.92 2.99 -6.58
N GLY A 485 4.04 2.64 -7.52
CA GLY A 485 2.70 2.14 -7.23
C GLY A 485 2.73 0.84 -6.43
N LEU A 486 3.52 -0.15 -6.85
CA LEU A 486 3.68 -1.41 -6.12
C LEU A 486 4.24 -1.20 -4.71
N PHE A 487 5.17 -0.27 -4.54
CA PHE A 487 5.67 0.12 -3.23
C PHE A 487 4.56 0.70 -2.35
N VAL A 488 3.78 1.66 -2.88
CA VAL A 488 2.66 2.26 -2.15
C VAL A 488 1.59 1.23 -1.83
N ASN A 489 1.18 0.39 -2.78
CA ASN A 489 0.22 -0.69 -2.55
C ASN A 489 0.67 -1.61 -1.42
N GLY A 490 1.89 -2.14 -1.52
CA GLY A 490 2.40 -3.09 -0.53
C GLY A 490 2.50 -2.48 0.87
N VAL A 491 3.03 -1.27 1.00
CA VAL A 491 3.20 -0.63 2.31
C VAL A 491 1.89 -0.10 2.88
N ALA A 492 1.03 0.54 2.07
CA ALA A 492 -0.24 1.08 2.57
C ALA A 492 -1.19 -0.03 3.04
N ARG A 493 -1.26 -1.16 2.32
CA ARG A 493 -2.11 -2.32 2.65
C ARG A 493 -1.52 -3.22 3.74
N TRP A 494 -0.28 -3.66 3.57
CA TRP A 494 0.34 -4.69 4.43
C TRP A 494 1.26 -4.12 5.50
N GLY A 495 1.71 -2.87 5.34
CA GLY A 495 2.76 -2.29 6.17
C GLY A 495 4.15 -2.77 5.76
N PHE A 496 5.16 -2.33 6.50
CA PHE A 496 6.50 -2.89 6.40
C PHE A 496 6.48 -4.28 7.04
N ALA A 497 6.80 -5.31 6.26
CA ALA A 497 6.79 -6.67 6.76
C ALA A 497 7.80 -6.81 7.90
N SER A 498 7.35 -7.35 9.04
CA SER A 498 8.24 -7.84 10.08
C SER A 498 8.74 -9.24 9.69
N TRP A 499 9.99 -9.53 10.03
CA TRP A 499 10.53 -10.88 9.95
C TRP A 499 9.66 -11.82 10.78
N LYS A 500 9.17 -12.90 10.17
CA LYS A 500 8.46 -13.93 10.95
C LYS A 500 9.49 -14.85 11.57
N HIS A 501 9.44 -14.98 12.89
CA HIS A 501 10.11 -16.04 13.60
C HIS A 501 9.49 -17.37 13.18
N GLN A 502 10.31 -18.28 12.67
CA GLN A 502 9.90 -19.66 12.54
C GLN A 502 10.00 -20.28 13.93
N ILE A 503 8.86 -20.54 14.59
CA ILE A 503 8.83 -21.57 15.63
C ILE A 503 8.89 -22.88 14.86
N HIS A 504 10.10 -23.35 14.57
CA HIS A 504 10.29 -24.69 14.05
C HIS A 504 9.91 -25.69 15.14
N PHE A 505 8.73 -26.29 15.02
CA PHE A 505 8.39 -27.54 15.71
C PHE A 505 9.06 -28.75 15.01
N ALA A 506 10.31 -28.58 14.55
CA ALA A 506 11.06 -29.61 13.85
C ALA A 506 12.52 -29.65 14.34
N GLN A 507 12.70 -29.54 15.66
CA GLN A 507 13.95 -29.84 16.35
C GLN A 507 13.89 -31.16 17.13
N THR A 508 13.01 -32.09 16.72
CA THR A 508 12.83 -33.41 17.37
C THR A 508 13.10 -34.60 16.43
N VAL A 509 13.84 -34.41 15.33
CA VAL A 509 14.24 -35.54 14.46
C VAL A 509 15.75 -35.68 14.28
N LEU A 510 16.55 -34.74 14.80
CA LEU A 510 18.03 -34.85 14.80
C LEU A 510 18.64 -35.23 16.15
N LEU A 511 17.84 -35.76 17.08
CA LEU A 511 18.29 -36.40 18.33
C LEU A 511 17.84 -37.86 18.45
N THR A 512 17.30 -38.45 17.38
CA THR A 512 17.02 -39.88 17.28
C THR A 512 17.35 -40.38 15.86
N LEU A 513 18.61 -40.22 15.47
CA LEU A 513 19.35 -41.12 14.58
C LEU A 513 20.86 -40.92 14.81
#